data_AF-A0A1V5G9W0-F1
#
_entry.id   AF-A0A1V5G9W0-F1
#
_cell.length_a   1.000
_cell.length_b   1.000
_cell.length_c   1.000
_cell.angle_alpha   90.00
_cell.angle_beta   90.00
_cell.angle_gamma   90.00
#
_symmetry.space_group_name_H-M   'P 1'
#
loop_
_entity.id
_entity.type
_entity.pdbx_description
1 polymer ?
#
loop_
_entity_poly.entity_id
_entity_poly.type
_entity_poly.pdbx_seq_one_letter_code
_entity_poly.pdbx_strand_id
1 'polypeptide(L)' 'MSEAELIFTALAELSTRQIAEAEQAKGITENAKAGKKGGAIAKNARKELEAKTGKSVITGDNFLPPKKENKQLK' A
#
# COMPACT_ATOMS: atom_id res chain seq x y z
N MET A 1 -8.33 7.18 -3.30
CA MET A 1 -7.15 6.96 -2.46
C MET A 1 -7.13 8.06 -1.44
N SER A 2 -7.27 7.69 -0.18
CA SER A 2 -7.23 8.59 0.96
C SER A 2 -5.79 8.84 1.42
N GLU A 3 -5.62 9.86 2.27
CA GLU A 3 -4.35 10.13 2.95
C GLU A 3 -3.88 8.92 3.78
N ALA A 4 -4.80 8.28 4.50
CA ALA A 4 -4.47 7.08 5.28
C ALA A 4 -3.96 5.95 4.38
N GLU A 5 -4.60 5.69 3.23
CA GLU A 5 -4.12 4.69 2.26
C GLU A 5 -2.71 5.00 1.77
N LEU A 6 -2.40 6.28 1.53
CA LEU A 6 -1.06 6.72 1.12
C LEU A 6 -0.02 6.46 2.22
N ILE A 7 -0.33 6.79 3.48
CA ILE A 7 0.56 6.55 4.62
C ILE A 7 0.83 5.06 4.83
N PHE A 8 -0.21 4.20 4.77
CA PHE A 8 -0.02 2.76 4.92
C PHE A 8 0.75 2.15 3.74
N THR A 9 0.58 2.71 2.53
CA THR A 9 1.38 2.32 1.36
C THR A 9 2.86 2.68 1.58
N ALA A 10 3.15 3.90 2.02
CA ALA A 10 4.50 4.33 2.34
C ALA A 10 5.13 3.51 3.47
N LEU A 11 4.34 3.13 4.49
CA LEU A 11 4.80 2.24 5.56
C LEU A 11 5.20 0.85 5.02
N ALA A 12 4.41 0.29 4.09
CA ALA A 12 4.72 -0.99 3.46
C ALA A 12 6.02 -0.91 2.64
N GLU A 13 6.20 0.17 1.88
CA GLU A 13 7.39 0.42 1.06
C GLU A 13 8.64 0.61 1.93
N LEU A 14 8.57 1.49 2.93
CA LEU A 14 9.65 1.74 3.87
C LEU A 14 10.06 0.44 4.58
N SER A 15 9.09 -0.31 5.10
CA SER A 15 9.35 -1.57 5.80
C SER A 15 9.97 -2.61 4.87
N THR A 16 9.48 -2.72 3.64
CA THR A 16 10.04 -3.63 2.63
C THR A 16 11.50 -3.28 2.35
N ARG A 17 11.80 -2.00 2.12
CA ARG A 17 13.17 -1.52 1.83
C ARG A 17 14.11 -1.81 3.00
N GLN A 18 13.72 -1.46 4.22
CA GLN A 18 14.53 -1.67 5.42
C GLN A 18 14.81 -3.16 5.66
N ILE A 19 13.82 -4.03 5.45
CA ILE A 19 14.00 -5.49 5.58
C ILE A 19 14.93 -6.02 4.49
N ALA A 20 14.73 -5.60 3.23
CA ALA A 20 15.58 -6.01 2.12
C ALA A 20 17.04 -5.59 2.36
N GLU A 21 17.28 -4.38 2.87
CA GLU A 21 18.62 -3.87 3.22
C GLU A 21 19.25 -4.67 4.36
N ALA A 22 18.50 -4.88 5.45
CA ALA A 22 18.99 -5.64 6.62
C ALA A 22 19.31 -7.10 6.29
N GLU A 23 18.51 -7.73 5.42
CA GLU A 23 18.72 -9.12 4.99
C GLU A 23 19.68 -9.24 3.78
N GLN A 24 20.19 -8.10 3.27
CA GLN A 24 21.00 -8.02 2.05
C GLN A 24 20.37 -8.76 0.86
N ALA A 25 19.04 -8.65 0.73
CA ALA A 25 18.24 -9.39 -0.23
C ALA A 25 18.62 -9.06 -1.68
N LYS A 26 18.86 -10.08 -2.50
CA LYS A 26 19.26 -9.99 -3.90
C LYS A 26 18.30 -10.74 -4.82
N GLY A 27 18.07 -10.15 -6.00
CA GLY A 27 17.21 -10.74 -7.02
C GLY A 27 15.73 -10.82 -6.60
N ILE A 28 14.92 -11.43 -7.47
CA ILE A 28 13.46 -11.41 -7.34
C ILE A 28 12.97 -12.20 -6.11
N THR A 29 13.51 -13.40 -5.90
CA THR A 29 13.01 -14.33 -4.87
C THR A 29 13.18 -13.77 -3.45
N GLU A 30 14.31 -13.15 -3.15
CA GLU A 30 14.59 -12.62 -1.81
C GLU A 30 13.83 -11.31 -1.58
N ASN A 31 13.80 -10.42 -2.56
CA ASN A 31 13.01 -9.19 -2.49
C ASN A 31 11.50 -9.46 -2.38
N ALA A 32 10.99 -10.53 -3.00
CA ALA A 32 9.61 -10.96 -2.82
C ALA A 32 9.31 -11.40 -1.38
N LYS A 33 10.28 -12.02 -0.68
CA LYS A 33 10.14 -12.36 0.75
C LYS A 33 10.15 -11.09 1.61
N ALA A 34 11.06 -10.15 1.35
CA ALA A 34 11.10 -8.86 2.03
C ALA A 34 9.79 -8.07 1.82
N GLY A 35 9.26 -8.05 0.59
CA GLY A 35 7.99 -7.41 0.25
C GLY A 35 6.80 -8.00 0.99
N LYS A 36 6.74 -9.34 1.13
CA LYS A 36 5.72 -10.00 1.95
C LYS A 36 5.81 -9.59 3.42
N LYS A 37 7.02 -9.50 3.99
CA LYS A 37 7.23 -9.08 5.38
C LYS A 37 6.86 -7.60 5.58
N GLY A 38 7.32 -6.70 4.71
CA GLY A 38 6.99 -5.27 4.78
C GLY A 38 5.50 -4.99 4.59
N GLY A 39 4.86 -5.65 3.63
CA GLY A 39 3.41 -5.58 3.44
C GLY A 39 2.62 -6.12 4.64
N ALA A 40 3.11 -7.16 5.32
CA ALA A 40 2.49 -7.69 6.53
C ALA A 40 2.53 -6.69 7.69
N ILE A 41 3.63 -5.94 7.86
CA ILE A 41 3.74 -4.87 8.86
C ILE A 41 2.66 -3.80 8.64
N ALA A 42 2.56 -3.26 7.42
CA ALA A 42 1.54 -2.27 7.10
C ALA A 42 0.12 -2.81 7.26
N LYS A 43 -0.13 -4.07 6.85
CA LYS A 43 -1.43 -4.74 7.03
C LYS A 43 -1.82 -4.84 8.50
N ASN A 44 -0.88 -5.20 9.38
CA ASN A 44 -1.14 -5.32 10.81
C ASN A 44 -1.44 -3.97 11.45
N ALA A 45 -0.62 -2.95 11.15
CA ALA A 45 -0.85 -1.59 11.62
C ALA A 45 -2.21 -1.04 11.15
N ARG A 46 -2.58 -1.29 9.88
CA ARG A 46 -3.89 -0.92 9.33
C ARG A 46 -5.01 -1.57 10.12
N LYS A 47 -4.95 -2.89 10.32
CA LYS A 47 -5.97 -3.64 11.07
C LYS A 47 -6.12 -3.14 12.50
N GLU A 48 -5.01 -2.80 13.16
CA GLU A 48 -5.05 -2.27 14.51
C GLU A 48 -5.75 -0.90 14.56
N LEU A 49 -5.44 -0.01 13.61
CA LEU A 49 -6.11 1.28 13.49
C LEU A 49 -7.62 1.11 13.20
N GLU A 50 -7.97 0.27 12.24
CA GLU A 50 -9.37 -0.02 11.88
C GLU A 50 -10.13 -0.60 13.08
N ALA A 51 -9.51 -1.50 13.86
CA ALA A 51 -10.12 -2.07 15.05
C ALA A 51 -10.36 -1.03 16.16
N LYS A 52 -9.43 -0.09 16.36
CA LYS A 52 -9.57 0.98 17.37
C LYS A 52 -10.54 2.09 16.96
N THR A 53 -10.65 2.36 15.67
CA THR A 53 -11.47 3.48 15.15
C THR A 53 -12.84 3.05 14.64
N GLY A 54 -13.04 1.76 14.35
CA GLY A 54 -14.26 1.25 13.72
C GLY A 54 -14.45 1.68 12.27
N LYS A 55 -13.44 2.31 11.64
CA LYS A 55 -13.51 2.84 10.26
C LYS A 55 -12.51 2.12 9.37
N SER A 56 -12.92 1.79 8.14
CA SER A 56 -12.03 1.26 7.11
C SER A 56 -11.01 2.31 6.68
N VAL A 57 -9.75 1.92 6.54
CA VAL A 57 -8.72 2.75 5.91
C VAL A 57 -8.87 2.72 4.39
N ILE A 58 -9.26 1.57 3.84
CA ILE A 58 -9.40 1.39 2.39
C ILE A 58 -10.69 2.04 1.90
N THR A 59 -10.59 2.79 0.81
CA THR A 59 -11.71 3.47 0.16
C THR A 59 -11.93 2.92 -1.25
N GLY A 60 -13.14 3.10 -1.79
CA GLY A 60 -13.44 2.84 -3.21
C GLY A 60 -13.01 3.98 -4.14
N ASP A 61 -12.42 5.04 -3.59
CA ASP A 61 -12.17 6.27 -4.31
C ASP A 61 -10.94 6.15 -5.20
N ASN A 62 -11.01 6.73 -6.40
CA ASN A 62 -9.84 6.88 -7.26
C ASN A 62 -9.15 8.22 -6.98
N PHE A 63 -7.81 8.21 -6.87
CA PHE A 63 -7.05 9.46 -6.77
C PHE A 63 -7.05 10.26 -8.07
N LEU A 64 -7.05 9.55 -9.20
CA LEU A 64 -7.05 10.20 -10.51
C LEU A 64 -8.42 10.81 -10.80
N PRO A 65 -8.46 11.97 -11.48
CA PRO A 65 -9.71 12.57 -11.89
C PRO A 65 -10.46 11.61 -12.83
N PRO A 66 -11.81 11.68 -12.86
CA PRO A 66 -12.61 10.87 -13.76
C PRO A 66 -12.15 11.11 -15.20
N LYS A 67 -12.03 10.02 -15.98
CA LYS A 67 -11.72 10.14 -17.41
C LYS A 67 -12.77 11.03 -18.07
N LYS A 68 -12.32 12.04 -18.82
CA LYS A 68 -13.22 12.82 -19.69
C LYS A 68 -13.90 11.82 -20.63
N GLU A 69 -15.23 11.81 -20.65
CA GLU A 69 -15.97 11.03 -21.62
C GLU A 69 -15.52 11.46 -23.01
N ASN A 70 -14.88 10.54 -23.74
CA ASN A 70 -14.64 10.74 -25.15
C ASN A 70 -16.03 10.84 -25.79
N LYS A 71 -16.45 12.06 -26.16
CA LYS A 71 -17.64 12.27 -26.97
C LYS A 71 -17.53 11.31 -28.15
N GLN A 72 -18.40 10.30 -28.18
CA GLN A 72 -18.46 9.39 -29.31
C GLN A 72 -18.69 10.27 -30.55
N LEU A 73 -17.72 10.24 -31.48
CA LEU A 73 -17.89 10.88 -32.77
C LEU A 73 -19.10 10.19 -33.41
N LYS A 74 -20.16 10.98 -33.64
CA LYS A 74 -21.35 10.55 -34.37
C LYS A 74 -21.01 10.29 -35.82
#